data_AF-A0A1B6G2F0-F1
#
_entry.id   AF-A0A1B6G2F0-F1
#
_cell.length_a   1.000
_cell.length_b   1.000
_cell.length_c   1.000
_cell.angle_alpha   90.00
_cell.angle_beta   90.00
_cell.angle_gamma   90.00
#
_symmetry.space_group_name_H-M   'P 1'
#
loop_
_entity.id
_entity.type
_entity.pdbx_description
1 polymer ?
#
loop_
_entity_poly.entity_id
_entity_poly.type
_entity_poly.pdbx_seq_one_letter_code
_entity_poly.pdbx_strand_id
1 'polypeptide(L)'
;EEIMNRIMEIVFKWPTDSRVRGLNVLANLLRLKVSDQDTEMLAVVKRWFDLLGPTDQVMAKVGEMAQQPFPEIKLAVLMLLQVLAEQPWSQQYIHNTPGLLELLLDRNSDSTMLEKTARFAVIKSLAESPTSEAVFGEEMVKYFQRFTKEGAVYVQLQTEVAIEKAD
;
A
#
# COMPACT_ATOMS: atom_id res chain seq x y z
N GLU A 1 -7.62 6.35 -23.15
CA GLU A 1 -6.44 7.21 -22.90
C GLU A 1 -6.84 8.54 -22.26
N GLU A 2 -7.74 9.31 -22.88
CA GLU A 2 -8.22 10.61 -22.35
C GLU A 2 -8.73 10.58 -20.90
N ILE A 3 -9.52 9.56 -20.54
CA ILE A 3 -10.03 9.39 -19.16
C ILE A 3 -8.88 9.20 -18.15
N MET A 4 -7.86 8.41 -18.50
CA MET A 4 -6.70 8.17 -17.62
C MET A 4 -5.87 9.44 -17.43
N ASN A 5 -5.67 10.21 -18.50
CA ASN A 5 -5.00 11.50 -18.44
C ASN A 5 -5.73 12.48 -17.52
N ARG A 6 -7.07 12.49 -17.55
CA ARG A 6 -7.87 13.32 -16.65
C ARG A 6 -7.79 12.86 -15.20
N ILE A 7 -7.80 11.56 -14.94
CA ILE A 7 -7.61 11.00 -13.59
C ILE A 7 -6.24 11.40 -13.05
N MET A 8 -5.18 11.28 -13.84
CA MET A 8 -3.83 11.72 -13.44
C MET A 8 -3.78 13.19 -13.04
N GLU A 9 -4.36 14.06 -13.88
CA GLU A 9 -4.39 15.49 -13.61
C GLU A 9 -5.06 15.78 -12.26
N ILE A 10 -6.19 15.12 -12.00
CA ILE A 10 -6.94 15.24 -10.75
C ILE A 10 -6.12 14.70 -9.57
N VAL A 11 -5.55 13.50 -9.67
CA VAL A 11 -4.82 12.83 -8.57
C VAL A 11 -3.56 13.60 -8.15
N PHE A 12 -2.85 14.20 -9.11
CA PHE A 12 -1.54 14.78 -8.85
C PHE A 12 -1.49 16.30 -8.80
N LYS A 13 -2.48 17.03 -9.34
CA LYS A 13 -2.42 18.49 -9.48
C LYS A 13 -3.57 19.27 -8.86
N TRP A 14 -4.69 18.64 -8.56
CA TRP A 14 -5.89 19.34 -8.09
C TRP A 14 -5.90 19.53 -6.56
N PRO A 15 -6.84 20.33 -6.00
CA PRO A 15 -6.99 20.46 -4.55
C PRO A 15 -7.34 19.13 -3.86
N THR A 16 -7.07 19.06 -2.55
CA THR A 16 -7.16 17.84 -1.71
C THR A 16 -8.41 16.99 -1.95
N ASP A 17 -9.62 17.57 -1.87
CA ASP A 17 -10.87 16.82 -2.06
C ASP A 17 -10.97 16.15 -3.43
N SER A 18 -10.47 16.82 -4.46
CA SER A 18 -10.46 16.29 -5.82
C SER A 18 -9.44 15.16 -5.96
N ARG A 19 -8.25 15.31 -5.34
CA ARG A 19 -7.23 14.25 -5.30
C ARG A 19 -7.74 13.00 -4.61
N VAL A 20 -8.39 13.13 -3.46
CA VAL A 20 -9.00 12.02 -2.71
C VAL A 20 -10.02 11.28 -3.59
N ARG A 21 -10.91 12.01 -4.26
CA ARG A 21 -11.88 11.40 -5.19
C ARG A 21 -11.19 10.71 -6.37
N GLY A 22 -10.16 11.34 -6.95
CA GLY A 22 -9.38 10.77 -8.03
C GLY A 22 -8.69 9.46 -7.63
N LEU A 23 -8.08 9.43 -6.44
CA LEU A 23 -7.44 8.23 -5.88
C LEU A 23 -8.45 7.11 -5.65
N ASN A 24 -9.63 7.44 -5.12
CA ASN A 24 -10.69 6.47 -4.90
C ASN A 24 -11.23 5.89 -6.23
N VAL A 25 -11.41 6.74 -7.24
CA VAL A 25 -11.80 6.31 -8.60
C VAL A 25 -10.73 5.40 -9.19
N LEU A 26 -9.45 5.77 -9.05
CA LEU A 26 -8.35 4.96 -9.56
C LEU A 26 -8.29 3.59 -8.86
N ALA A 27 -8.42 3.56 -7.54
CA ALA A 27 -8.46 2.31 -6.77
C ALA A 27 -9.63 1.41 -7.20
N ASN A 28 -10.80 1.99 -7.47
CA ASN A 28 -11.94 1.22 -7.97
C ASN A 28 -11.73 0.71 -9.39
N LEU A 29 -11.15 1.51 -10.27
CA LEU A 29 -10.86 1.15 -11.65
C LEU A 29 -9.84 0.01 -11.74
N LEU A 30 -8.82 0.03 -10.87
CA LEU A 30 -7.76 -0.96 -10.86
C LEU A 30 -8.09 -2.21 -10.04
N ARG A 31 -9.28 -2.27 -9.41
CA ARG A 31 -9.66 -3.39 -8.56
C ARG A 31 -10.00 -4.61 -9.40
N LEU A 32 -9.30 -5.71 -9.14
CA LEU A 32 -9.56 -7.01 -9.73
C LEU A 32 -9.49 -8.08 -8.63
N LYS A 33 -10.63 -8.69 -8.30
CA LYS A 33 -10.70 -9.71 -7.25
C LYS A 33 -9.81 -10.89 -7.63
N VAL A 34 -9.17 -11.52 -6.65
CA VAL A 34 -8.32 -12.70 -6.86
C VAL A 34 -9.02 -13.82 -7.66
N SER A 35 -10.34 -14.01 -7.46
CA SER A 35 -11.14 -14.99 -8.22
C SER A 35 -11.27 -14.69 -9.72
N ASP A 36 -11.11 -13.42 -10.09
CA ASP A 36 -11.33 -12.89 -11.44
C ASP A 36 -9.99 -12.59 -12.13
N GLN A 37 -8.86 -12.92 -11.49
CA GLN A 37 -7.52 -12.71 -12.03
C GLN A 37 -7.12 -13.83 -12.97
N ASP A 38 -7.07 -13.51 -14.26
CA ASP A 38 -6.36 -14.29 -15.27
C ASP A 38 -5.32 -13.41 -16.00
N THR A 39 -4.56 -14.01 -16.91
CA THR A 39 -3.51 -13.31 -17.65
C THR A 39 -4.03 -12.13 -18.47
N GLU A 40 -5.22 -12.23 -19.07
CA GLU A 40 -5.78 -11.19 -19.92
C GLU A 40 -6.27 -10.01 -19.06
N MET A 41 -7.01 -10.31 -18.00
CA MET A 41 -7.60 -9.30 -17.12
C MET A 41 -6.51 -8.54 -16.36
N LEU A 42 -5.48 -9.24 -15.88
CA LEU A 42 -4.30 -8.61 -15.29
C LEU A 42 -3.57 -7.71 -16.29
N ALA A 43 -3.43 -8.14 -17.55
CA ALA A 43 -2.80 -7.32 -18.58
C ALA A 43 -3.59 -6.04 -18.89
N VAL A 44 -4.92 -6.12 -18.94
CA VAL A 44 -5.80 -4.96 -19.15
C VAL A 44 -5.69 -3.96 -18.00
N VAL A 45 -5.82 -4.43 -16.76
CA VAL A 45 -5.74 -3.56 -15.57
C VAL A 45 -4.35 -2.93 -15.43
N LYS A 46 -3.29 -3.72 -15.66
CA LYS A 46 -1.92 -3.21 -15.69
C LYS A 46 -1.76 -2.12 -16.76
N ARG A 47 -2.30 -2.34 -17.96
CA ARG A 47 -2.24 -1.33 -19.03
C ARG A 47 -2.93 -0.03 -18.62
N TRP A 48 -4.03 -0.07 -17.88
CA TRP A 48 -4.64 1.15 -17.35
C TRP A 48 -3.71 1.84 -16.35
N PHE A 49 -3.04 1.11 -15.47
CA PHE A 49 -2.03 1.69 -14.58
C PHE A 49 -0.86 2.31 -15.36
N ASP A 50 -0.35 1.63 -16.39
CA ASP A 50 0.77 2.12 -17.21
C ASP A 50 0.43 3.43 -17.96
N LEU A 51 -0.86 3.70 -18.21
CA LEU A 51 -1.33 4.98 -18.75
C LEU A 51 -1.19 6.15 -17.76
N LEU A 52 -0.88 5.89 -16.49
CA LEU A 52 -0.55 6.91 -15.50
C LEU A 52 0.89 7.45 -15.65
N GLY A 53 1.66 6.93 -16.60
CA GLY A 53 3.03 7.33 -16.85
C GLY A 53 4.07 6.36 -16.27
N PRO A 54 5.34 6.79 -16.19
CA PRO A 54 6.43 5.91 -15.75
C PRO A 54 6.18 5.36 -14.34
N THR A 55 6.23 4.03 -14.21
CA THR A 55 5.87 3.30 -12.98
C THR A 55 6.65 3.79 -11.76
N ASP A 56 7.95 4.03 -11.90
CA ASP A 56 8.83 4.54 -10.85
C ASP A 56 8.36 5.90 -10.34
N GLN A 57 7.99 6.81 -11.23
CA GLN A 57 7.49 8.14 -10.88
C GLN A 57 6.11 8.09 -10.22
N VAL A 58 5.22 7.23 -10.73
CA VAL A 58 3.88 7.04 -10.15
C VAL A 58 3.99 6.49 -8.74
N MET A 59 4.79 5.44 -8.55
CA MET A 59 4.96 4.80 -7.25
C MET A 59 5.71 5.68 -6.24
N ALA A 60 6.70 6.45 -6.68
CA ALA A 60 7.37 7.44 -5.83
C ALA A 60 6.36 8.47 -5.30
N LYS A 61 5.50 9.02 -6.17
CA LYS A 61 4.44 9.95 -5.74
C LYS A 61 3.42 9.29 -4.81
N VAL A 62 3.08 8.03 -5.04
CA VAL A 62 2.22 7.25 -4.13
C VAL A 62 2.86 7.16 -2.75
N GLY A 63 4.16 6.82 -2.67
CA GLY A 63 4.90 6.79 -1.41
C GLY A 63 4.95 8.16 -0.72
N GLU A 64 5.24 9.23 -1.46
CA GLU A 64 5.24 10.61 -0.93
C GLU A 64 3.89 10.99 -0.33
N MET A 65 2.79 10.74 -1.07
CA MET A 65 1.43 11.04 -0.61
C MET A 65 1.06 10.26 0.66
N ALA A 66 1.53 9.03 0.82
CA ALA A 66 1.31 8.22 2.03
C ALA A 66 2.01 8.80 3.27
N GLN A 67 2.97 9.72 3.10
CA GLN A 67 3.70 10.37 4.19
C GLN A 67 3.23 11.80 4.49
N GLN A 68 2.49 12.43 3.56
CA GLN A 68 2.03 13.82 3.72
C GLN A 68 1.14 14.02 4.95
N PRO A 69 1.14 15.21 5.59
CA PRO A 69 0.29 15.51 6.75
C PRO A 69 -1.19 15.76 6.38
N PHE A 70 -1.74 14.96 5.47
CA PHE A 70 -3.13 15.04 4.98
C PHE A 70 -3.81 13.68 5.17
N PRO A 71 -4.52 13.46 6.29
CA PRO A 71 -5.09 12.15 6.63
C PRO A 71 -5.98 11.57 5.52
N GLU A 72 -6.80 12.39 4.86
CA GLU A 72 -7.73 11.95 3.82
C GLU A 72 -6.98 11.45 2.58
N ILE A 73 -5.89 12.13 2.20
CA ILE A 73 -5.02 11.69 1.09
C ILE A 73 -4.33 10.39 1.47
N LYS A 74 -3.75 10.32 2.68
CA LYS A 74 -3.10 9.10 3.18
C LYS A 74 -4.02 7.90 3.11
N LEU A 75 -5.26 8.02 3.62
CA LEU A 75 -6.23 6.94 3.62
C LEU A 75 -6.62 6.52 2.19
N ALA A 76 -6.83 7.48 1.28
CA ALA A 76 -7.15 7.18 -0.12
C ALA A 76 -5.99 6.47 -0.84
N VAL A 77 -4.74 6.86 -0.55
CA VAL A 77 -3.54 6.21 -1.07
C VAL A 77 -3.36 4.81 -0.51
N LEU A 78 -3.58 4.62 0.80
CA LEU A 78 -3.50 3.29 1.41
C LEU A 78 -4.57 2.35 0.84
N MET A 79 -5.75 2.86 0.51
CA MET A 79 -6.78 2.08 -0.20
C MET A 79 -6.34 1.69 -1.62
N LEU A 80 -5.68 2.59 -2.36
CA LEU A 80 -5.08 2.27 -3.65
C LEU A 80 -4.00 1.19 -3.50
N LEU A 81 -3.09 1.34 -2.53
CA LEU A 81 -2.04 0.37 -2.25
C LEU A 81 -2.61 -1.00 -1.86
N GLN A 82 -3.73 -1.04 -1.14
CA GLN A 82 -4.42 -2.29 -0.82
C GLN A 82 -4.90 -3.01 -2.08
N VAL A 83 -5.50 -2.28 -3.03
CA VAL A 83 -5.92 -2.85 -4.33
C VAL A 83 -4.73 -3.36 -5.14
N LEU A 84 -3.61 -2.61 -5.11
CA LEU A 84 -2.37 -2.99 -5.77
C LEU A 84 -1.70 -4.20 -5.10
N ALA A 85 -1.84 -4.37 -3.79
CA ALA A 85 -1.27 -5.49 -3.05
C ALA A 85 -1.87 -6.85 -3.45
N GLU A 86 -3.07 -6.89 -4.05
CA GLU A 86 -3.75 -8.13 -4.43
C GLU A 86 -3.30 -8.67 -5.80
N GLN A 87 -2.51 -7.91 -6.57
CA GLN A 87 -2.17 -8.25 -7.96
C GLN A 87 -0.65 -8.42 -8.14
N PRO A 88 -0.18 -9.49 -8.83
CA PRO A 88 1.25 -9.83 -8.90
C PRO A 88 2.12 -8.74 -9.56
N TRP A 89 1.62 -8.09 -10.61
CA TRP A 89 2.37 -7.06 -11.33
C TRP A 89 2.63 -5.82 -10.46
N SER A 90 1.68 -5.45 -9.61
CA SER A 90 1.80 -4.30 -8.70
C SER A 90 2.47 -4.65 -7.38
N GLN A 91 2.40 -5.90 -6.93
CA GLN A 91 3.25 -6.39 -5.84
C GLN A 91 4.73 -6.14 -6.14
N GLN A 92 5.16 -6.40 -7.39
CA GLN A 92 6.53 -6.10 -7.82
C GLN A 92 6.87 -4.61 -7.71
N TYR A 93 5.89 -3.74 -7.99
CA TYR A 93 6.07 -2.29 -7.88
C TYR A 93 6.16 -1.84 -6.42
N ILE A 94 5.33 -2.41 -5.54
CA ILE A 94 5.42 -2.18 -4.10
C ILE A 94 6.78 -2.61 -3.56
N HIS A 95 7.22 -3.83 -3.91
CA HIS A 95 8.52 -4.38 -3.51
C HIS A 95 9.69 -3.50 -3.98
N ASN A 96 9.62 -3.00 -5.20
CA ASN A 96 10.71 -2.23 -5.80
C ASN A 96 10.69 -0.73 -5.43
N THR A 97 9.67 -0.25 -4.72
CA THR A 97 9.59 1.15 -4.29
C THR A 97 10.33 1.33 -2.96
N PRO A 98 11.44 2.07 -2.92
CA PRO A 98 12.24 2.20 -1.69
C PRO A 98 11.45 2.81 -0.54
N GLY A 99 11.56 2.23 0.66
CA GLY A 99 10.93 2.75 1.87
C GLY A 99 9.44 2.49 1.99
N LEU A 100 8.78 1.97 0.95
CA LEU A 100 7.32 1.80 0.95
C LEU A 100 6.88 0.65 1.86
N LEU A 101 7.59 -0.49 1.83
CA LEU A 101 7.29 -1.60 2.72
C LEU A 101 7.57 -1.24 4.19
N GLU A 102 8.67 -0.54 4.45
CA GLU A 102 9.03 -0.06 5.78
C GLU A 102 7.95 0.89 6.32
N LEU A 103 7.44 1.81 5.48
CA LEU A 103 6.34 2.70 5.84
C LEU A 103 5.05 1.94 6.21
N LEU A 104 4.73 0.89 5.45
CA LEU A 104 3.53 0.07 5.67
C LEU A 104 3.64 -0.81 6.92
N LEU A 105 4.85 -1.26 7.25
CA LEU A 105 5.15 -2.12 8.40
C LEU A 105 5.48 -1.34 9.68
N ASP A 106 5.65 -0.02 9.61
CA ASP A 106 6.00 0.80 10.76
C ASP A 106 4.88 0.85 11.82
N ARG A 107 5.14 0.20 12.96
CA ARG A 107 4.26 0.18 14.13
C ARG A 107 4.44 1.40 15.04
N ASN A 108 5.58 2.08 14.94
CA ASN A 108 6.02 3.09 15.91
C ASN A 108 5.67 4.52 15.50
N SER A 109 5.15 4.73 14.29
CA SER A 109 4.59 6.03 13.90
C SER A 109 3.49 6.55 14.84
N ASP A 110 3.47 7.87 15.01
CA ASP A 110 2.39 8.66 15.65
C ASP A 110 1.11 8.73 14.80
N SER A 111 0.84 7.68 14.03
CA SER A 111 -0.33 7.58 13.16
C SER A 111 -1.61 7.40 13.94
N THR A 112 -2.69 7.93 13.37
CA THR A 112 -4.05 7.69 13.88
C THR A 112 -4.42 6.21 13.81
N MET A 113 -5.42 5.80 14.59
CA MET A 113 -5.94 4.42 14.53
C MET A 113 -6.40 4.05 13.11
N LEU A 114 -7.04 4.98 12.39
CA LEU A 114 -7.49 4.77 11.01
C LEU A 114 -6.33 4.52 10.06
N GLU A 115 -5.24 5.29 10.17
CA GLU A 115 -4.03 5.10 9.36
C GLU A 115 -3.35 3.76 9.66
N LYS A 116 -3.30 3.35 10.94
CA LYS A 116 -2.78 2.04 11.36
C LYS A 116 -3.62 0.90 10.79
N THR A 117 -4.94 1.00 10.87
CA THR A 117 -5.87 0.03 10.27
C THR A 117 -5.73 -0.04 8.75
N ALA A 118 -5.58 1.10 8.07
CA ALA A 118 -5.42 1.14 6.62
C ALA A 118 -4.10 0.50 6.16
N ARG A 119 -2.96 0.79 6.82
CA ARG A 119 -1.69 0.10 6.54
C ARG A 119 -1.76 -1.39 6.80
N PHE A 120 -2.36 -1.78 7.93
CA PHE A 120 -2.60 -3.18 8.24
C PHE A 120 -3.41 -3.88 7.14
N ALA A 121 -4.43 -3.23 6.57
CA ALA A 121 -5.20 -3.80 5.48
C ALA A 121 -4.35 -4.07 4.23
N VAL A 122 -3.40 -3.19 3.90
CA VAL A 122 -2.45 -3.42 2.80
C VAL A 122 -1.58 -4.65 3.08
N ILE A 123 -0.97 -4.73 4.27
CA ILE A 123 -0.12 -5.87 4.65
C ILE A 123 -0.93 -7.16 4.72
N LYS A 124 -2.19 -7.09 5.14
CA LYS A 124 -3.10 -8.24 5.13
C LYS A 124 -3.37 -8.74 3.70
N SER A 125 -3.67 -7.84 2.76
CA SER A 125 -3.81 -8.20 1.35
C SER A 125 -2.53 -8.85 0.78
N LEU A 126 -1.34 -8.37 1.18
CA LEU A 126 -0.07 -9.03 0.83
C LEU A 126 0.07 -10.40 1.48
N ALA A 127 -0.26 -10.55 2.76
CA ALA A 127 -0.14 -11.82 3.48
C ALA A 127 -1.07 -12.92 2.95
N GLU A 128 -2.25 -12.53 2.45
CA GLU A 128 -3.29 -13.43 1.97
C GLU A 128 -3.22 -13.69 0.46
N SER A 129 -2.46 -12.88 -0.29
CA SER A 129 -2.36 -13.06 -1.75
C SER A 129 -1.53 -14.29 -2.13
N PRO A 130 -2.04 -15.15 -3.02
CA PRO A 130 -1.35 -16.37 -3.44
C PRO A 130 -0.07 -16.11 -4.25
N THR A 131 0.12 -14.89 -4.78
CA THR A 131 1.29 -14.54 -5.59
C THR A 131 2.41 -13.88 -4.78
N SER A 132 2.16 -13.52 -3.53
CA SER A 132 3.13 -12.77 -2.73
C SER A 132 4.43 -13.53 -2.48
N GLU A 133 4.38 -14.84 -2.29
CA GLU A 133 5.60 -15.62 -2.05
C GLU A 133 6.56 -15.58 -3.24
N ALA A 134 6.02 -15.58 -4.46
CA ALA A 134 6.82 -15.49 -5.68
C ALA A 134 7.48 -14.11 -5.85
N VAL A 135 6.89 -13.05 -5.29
CA VAL A 135 7.39 -11.66 -5.43
C VAL A 135 8.29 -11.25 -4.27
N PHE A 136 7.88 -11.54 -3.03
CA PHE A 136 8.55 -11.08 -1.81
C PHE A 136 9.42 -12.16 -1.15
N GLY A 137 9.23 -13.43 -1.52
CA GLY A 137 9.87 -14.58 -0.88
C GLY A 137 9.14 -15.06 0.37
N GLU A 138 9.34 -16.35 0.69
CA GLU A 138 8.68 -17.05 1.79
C GLU A 138 8.87 -16.36 3.15
N GLU A 139 10.09 -15.94 3.47
CA GLU A 139 10.42 -15.32 4.76
C GLU A 139 9.68 -13.98 4.96
N MET A 140 9.58 -13.16 3.92
CA MET A 140 8.83 -11.90 3.98
C MET A 140 7.32 -12.15 4.12
N VAL A 141 6.78 -13.15 3.43
CA VAL A 141 5.36 -13.52 3.56
C VAL A 141 5.04 -14.04 4.97
N LYS A 142 5.91 -14.88 5.56
CA LYS A 142 5.80 -15.28 6.97
C LYS A 142 5.82 -14.07 7.91
N TYR A 143 6.65 -13.07 7.61
CA TYR A 143 6.68 -11.82 8.37
C TYR A 143 5.36 -11.05 8.25
N PHE A 144 4.79 -10.90 7.04
CA PHE A 144 3.47 -10.29 6.85
C PHE A 144 2.38 -11.04 7.63
N GLN A 145 2.38 -12.36 7.57
CA GLN A 145 1.42 -13.19 8.32
C GLN A 145 1.55 -12.99 9.83
N ARG A 146 2.78 -12.93 10.37
CA ARG A 146 3.01 -12.62 11.78
C ARG A 146 2.51 -11.22 12.14
N PHE A 147 2.87 -10.22 11.33
CA PHE A 147 2.40 -8.84 11.50
C PHE A 147 0.86 -8.77 11.56
N THR A 148 0.18 -9.53 10.70
CA THR A 148 -1.29 -9.56 10.66
C THR A 148 -1.91 -10.26 11.88
N LYS A 149 -1.25 -11.29 12.43
CA LYS A 149 -1.71 -12.01 13.62
C LYS A 149 -1.63 -11.16 14.89
N GLU A 150 -0.63 -10.29 14.99
CA GLU A 150 -0.47 -9.34 16.10
C GLU A 150 -1.57 -8.27 16.13
N GLY A 151 -2.10 -7.90 14.95
CA GLY A 151 -3.20 -6.95 14.80
C GLY A 151 -2.76 -5.52 14.46
N ALA A 152 -3.74 -4.71 14.05
CA ALA A 152 -3.51 -3.38 13.47
C ALA A 152 -2.96 -2.33 14.44
N VAL A 153 -3.24 -2.48 15.75
CA VAL A 153 -2.85 -1.52 16.79
C VAL A 153 -1.88 -2.15 17.79
N TYR A 154 -1.24 -3.27 17.43
CA TYR A 154 -0.24 -3.88 18.30
C TYR A 154 0.96 -2.95 18.49
N VAL A 155 1.30 -2.72 19.76
CA VAL A 155 2.47 -1.98 20.20
C VAL A 155 3.45 -2.97 20.78
N GLN A 156 4.67 -3.01 20.24
CA GLN A 156 5.73 -3.85 20.78
C GLN A 156 6.21 -3.22 22.10
N LEU A 157 5.88 -3.83 23.23
CA LEU A 157 6.40 -3.41 24.53
C LEU A 157 7.91 -3.66 24.54
N GLN A 158 8.71 -2.59 24.52
CA GLN A 158 10.13 -2.70 24.87
C GLN A 158 10.20 -2.92 26.38
N THR A 159 10.51 -4.14 26.81
CA THR A 159 10.85 -4.42 28.19
C THR A 159 12.20 -3.76 28.47
N GLU A 160 12.20 -2.55 29.05
CA GLU A 160 13.41 -2.00 29.67
C GLU A 160 13.78 -2.91 30.85
N VAL A 161 14.76 -3.79 30.62
CA VAL A 161 15.41 -4.50 31.73
C VAL A 161 16.29 -3.48 32.42
N ALA A 162 15.76 -2.84 33.48
CA ALA A 162 16.56 -2.06 34.40
C ALA A 162 17.57 -3.01 35.06
N ILE A 163 18.83 -2.96 34.62
CA ILE A 163 19.93 -3.62 35.30
C ILE A 163 20.21 -2.78 36.55
N GLU A 164 19.55 -3.11 37.65
CA GLU A 164 19.92 -2.61 38.97
C GLU A 164 21.34 -3.13 39.25
N LYS A 165 22.32 -2.22 39.25
CA LYS A 165 23.66 -2.53 39.74
C LYS A 165 23.52 -2.77 41.24
N ALA A 166 23.71 -4.02 41.67
CA ALA A 166 23.92 -4.33 43.07
C ALA A 166 25.30 -3.79 43.48
N ASP A 167 25.30 -2.94 44.51
CA ASP A 167 26.49 -2.53 45.28
C ASP A 167 27.06 -3.70 46.10
#